data_AF-A0A2D5MR83-F1
#
_entry.id   AF-A0A2D5MR83-F1
#
_cell.length_a   1.000
_cell.length_b   1.000
_cell.length_c   1.000
_cell.angle_alpha   90.00
_cell.angle_beta   90.00
_cell.angle_gamma   90.00
#
_symmetry.space_group_name_H-M   'P 1'
#
loop_
_entity.id
_entity.type
_entity.pdbx_description
1 polymer ?
#
loop_
_entity_poly.entity_id
_entity_poly.type
_entity_poly.pdbx_seq_one_letter_code
_entity_poly.pdbx_strand_id
1 'polypeptide(L)'
;MAYLGVGNNDVVELRNTRYRYVATEGQTVFTGADGNGSALINMDSANHVFLNGAKLSPDGDFTTNGTNIVLATAAYLNDILEIIEITKVTVADAGGAVKRSGDTLTGNLSGPTFRPSRVTQATNADAVKRSETPYLGSNSIIRTNANNITENITIDSSTNGMSAGPIEIDSGYTVTVNGEWSIV
;
A
#
# COMPACT_ATOMS: atom_id res chain seq x y z
N MET A 1 -11.42 10.38 7.19
CA MET A 1 -10.42 9.86 8.14
C MET A 1 -9.05 10.37 7.71
N ALA A 2 -8.28 10.97 8.60
CA ALA A 2 -6.95 11.46 8.23
C ALA A 2 -5.93 10.33 8.33
N TYR A 3 -4.97 10.29 7.40
CA TYR A 3 -3.94 9.27 7.31
C TYR A 3 -2.61 9.80 7.86
N LEU A 4 -1.69 8.91 8.21
CA LEU A 4 -0.28 9.25 8.47
C LEU A 4 0.50 8.95 7.19
N GLY A 5 0.94 10.01 6.49
CA GLY A 5 1.43 9.96 5.11
C GLY A 5 0.65 10.96 4.24
N VAL A 6 1.27 11.49 3.18
CA VAL A 6 0.65 12.46 2.26
C VAL A 6 -0.44 11.74 1.45
N GLY A 7 -1.64 11.69 2.02
CA GLY A 7 -2.96 11.55 1.40
C GLY A 7 -3.21 10.43 0.38
N ASN A 8 -4.30 9.69 0.58
CA ASN A 8 -5.00 9.01 -0.51
C ASN A 8 -5.51 10.09 -1.47
N ASN A 9 -4.73 10.41 -2.49
CA ASN A 9 -5.31 10.95 -3.69
C ASN A 9 -5.93 9.74 -4.36
N ASP A 10 -7.27 9.62 -4.35
CA ASP A 10 -7.94 8.83 -5.38
C ASP A 10 -7.54 9.49 -6.69
N VAL A 11 -6.40 9.08 -7.25
CA VAL A 11 -5.95 9.56 -8.56
C VAL A 11 -6.89 8.89 -9.53
N VAL A 12 -7.99 9.56 -9.81
CA VAL A 12 -8.84 9.25 -10.94
C VAL A 12 -8.04 9.67 -12.16
N GLU A 13 -7.41 8.68 -12.81
CA GLU A 13 -6.81 8.89 -14.12
C GLU A 13 -7.90 8.67 -15.16
N LEU A 14 -8.22 9.72 -15.91
CA LEU A 14 -9.07 9.62 -17.09
C LEU A 14 -8.17 9.27 -18.27
N ARG A 15 -8.43 8.13 -18.89
CA ARG A 15 -7.76 7.73 -20.13
C ARG A 15 -8.75 7.84 -21.27
N ASN A 16 -8.27 8.34 -22.41
CA ASN A 16 -9.08 8.43 -23.61
C ASN A 16 -8.52 7.48 -24.66
N THR A 17 -9.35 6.57 -25.14
CA THR A 17 -9.01 5.67 -26.26
C THR A 17 -9.80 6.10 -27.48
N ARG A 18 -9.14 6.17 -28.63
CA ARG A 18 -9.78 6.53 -29.90
C ARG A 18 -9.80 5.33 -30.84
N TYR A 19 -10.98 4.99 -31.33
CA TYR A 19 -11.21 3.95 -32.33
C TYR A 19 -11.65 4.56 -33.64
N ARG A 20 -11.17 4.02 -34.77
CA ARG A 20 -11.55 4.49 -36.11
C ARG A 20 -11.91 3.34 -37.03
N TYR A 21 -13.12 3.40 -37.59
CA TYR A 21 -13.63 2.46 -38.58
C TYR A 21 -13.86 3.15 -39.91
N VAL A 22 -13.64 2.41 -41.01
CA VAL A 22 -14.04 2.80 -42.36
C VAL A 22 -15.24 1.92 -42.73
N ALA A 23 -16.36 2.55 -43.02
CA ALA A 23 -17.61 1.86 -43.28
C ALA A 23 -17.60 1.19 -44.66
N THR A 24 -18.17 -0.02 -44.73
CA THR A 24 -18.63 -0.61 -45.98
C THR A 24 -19.99 -0.04 -46.37
N GLU A 25 -20.37 -0.18 -47.64
CA GLU A 25 -21.66 0.32 -48.11
C GLU A 25 -22.83 -0.28 -47.32
N GLY A 26 -23.69 0.59 -46.77
CA GLY A 26 -24.87 0.18 -46.02
C GLY A 26 -24.59 -0.39 -44.63
N GLN A 27 -23.39 -0.17 -44.08
CA GLN A 27 -23.00 -0.75 -42.79
C GLN A 27 -23.74 -0.05 -41.63
N THR A 28 -24.37 -0.85 -40.77
CA THR A 28 -25.02 -0.37 -39.54
C THR A 28 -24.31 -0.84 -38.29
N VAL A 29 -23.55 -1.94 -38.34
CA VAL A 29 -22.92 -2.54 -37.16
C VAL A 29 -21.41 -2.41 -37.24
N PHE A 30 -20.81 -1.84 -36.19
CA PHE A 30 -19.37 -1.68 -36.01
C PHE A 30 -18.95 -2.45 -34.77
N THR A 31 -18.07 -3.43 -34.95
CA THR A 31 -17.65 -4.40 -33.93
C THR A 31 -16.19 -4.79 -34.16
N GLY A 32 -15.56 -5.37 -33.13
CA GLY A 32 -14.25 -5.98 -33.26
C GLY A 32 -13.13 -4.95 -33.21
N ALA A 33 -12.04 -5.25 -33.92
CA ALA A 33 -10.89 -4.38 -33.99
C ALA A 33 -11.10 -3.24 -35.01
N ASP A 34 -10.67 -2.05 -34.64
CA ASP A 34 -10.66 -0.88 -35.52
C ASP A 34 -9.58 -1.00 -36.61
N GLY A 35 -9.45 0.04 -37.45
CA GLY A 35 -8.42 0.09 -38.49
C GLY A 35 -6.97 0.02 -37.97
N ASN A 36 -6.75 0.17 -36.67
CA ASN A 36 -5.45 0.08 -36.01
C ASN A 36 -5.28 -1.21 -35.18
N GLY A 37 -6.24 -2.14 -35.23
CA GLY A 37 -6.18 -3.40 -34.47
C GLY A 37 -6.66 -3.30 -33.02
N SER A 38 -7.20 -2.15 -32.58
CA SER A 38 -7.70 -1.97 -31.21
C SER A 38 -9.17 -2.38 -31.12
N ALA A 39 -9.49 -3.31 -30.22
CA ALA A 39 -10.85 -3.79 -30.04
C ALA A 39 -11.70 -2.80 -29.23
N LEU A 40 -12.94 -2.58 -29.67
CA LEU A 40 -13.96 -1.85 -28.90
C LEU A 40 -14.26 -2.58 -27.58
N ILE A 41 -13.95 -1.93 -26.46
CA ILE A 41 -14.26 -2.42 -25.12
C ILE A 41 -14.86 -1.29 -24.28
N ASN A 42 -15.71 -1.62 -23.31
CA ASN A 42 -16.29 -0.68 -22.35
C ASN A 42 -17.07 0.49 -22.98
N MET A 43 -17.76 0.26 -24.10
CA MET A 43 -18.61 1.29 -24.68
C MET A 43 -19.84 1.57 -23.81
N ASP A 44 -20.17 2.84 -23.59
CA ASP A 44 -21.43 3.26 -22.99
C ASP A 44 -22.03 4.46 -23.71
N SER A 45 -23.18 4.93 -23.25
CA SER A 45 -23.88 6.09 -23.80
C SER A 45 -23.17 7.43 -23.50
N ALA A 46 -22.16 7.46 -22.64
CA ALA A 46 -21.39 8.66 -22.34
C ALA A 46 -20.25 8.89 -23.34
N ASN A 47 -19.88 7.86 -24.12
CA ASN A 47 -18.85 7.96 -25.14
C ASN A 47 -19.26 8.87 -26.30
N HIS A 48 -18.25 9.50 -26.90
CA HIS A 48 -18.47 10.40 -28.04
C HIS A 48 -18.29 9.63 -29.35
N VAL A 49 -19.37 9.50 -30.12
CA VAL A 49 -19.38 8.85 -31.42
C VAL A 49 -19.59 9.89 -32.51
N PHE A 50 -18.81 9.79 -33.58
CA PHE A 50 -18.86 10.70 -34.72
C PHE A 50 -18.90 9.93 -36.04
N LEU A 51 -19.74 10.36 -36.97
CA LEU A 51 -19.76 9.88 -38.36
C LEU A 51 -19.35 11.03 -39.28
N ASN A 52 -18.23 10.89 -40.00
CA ASN A 52 -17.65 11.94 -40.84
C ASN A 52 -17.46 13.30 -40.12
N GLY A 53 -17.23 13.25 -38.80
CA GLY A 53 -17.08 14.43 -37.94
C GLY A 53 -18.38 14.98 -37.34
N ALA A 54 -19.55 14.51 -37.77
CA ALA A 54 -20.82 14.84 -37.13
C ALA A 54 -21.01 14.00 -35.87
N LYS A 55 -21.23 14.64 -34.71
CA LYS A 55 -21.49 13.95 -33.44
C LYS A 55 -22.86 13.28 -33.49
N LEU A 56 -22.90 11.99 -33.16
CA LEU A 56 -24.12 11.20 -33.07
C LEU A 56 -24.68 11.21 -31.65
N SER A 57 -26.01 11.16 -31.52
CA SER A 57 -26.72 11.09 -30.25
C SER A 57 -26.99 9.63 -29.82
N PRO A 58 -26.73 9.28 -28.54
CA PRO A 58 -27.08 7.96 -28.00
C PRO A 58 -28.60 7.76 -27.83
N ASP A 59 -29.40 8.84 -27.91
CA ASP A 59 -30.86 8.80 -27.74
C ASP A 59 -31.62 8.62 -29.07
N GLY A 60 -30.94 8.26 -30.16
CA GLY A 60 -31.63 7.99 -31.43
C GLY A 60 -30.74 7.63 -32.62
N ASP A 61 -29.51 8.11 -32.69
CA ASP A 61 -28.65 7.89 -33.86
C ASP A 61 -27.90 6.56 -33.79
N PHE A 62 -27.62 6.07 -32.59
CA PHE A 62 -26.97 4.78 -32.39
C PHE A 62 -27.35 4.11 -31.07
N THR A 63 -27.06 2.82 -30.97
CA THR A 63 -27.11 2.04 -29.73
C THR A 63 -25.80 1.29 -29.54
N THR A 64 -25.50 0.87 -28.30
CA THR A 64 -24.28 0.12 -27.95
C THR A 64 -24.57 -0.95 -26.91
N ASN A 65 -23.83 -2.06 -26.97
CA ASN A 65 -23.85 -3.11 -25.95
C ASN A 65 -22.55 -3.22 -25.13
N GLY A 66 -21.64 -2.24 -25.24
CA GLY A 66 -20.31 -2.29 -24.61
C GLY A 66 -19.17 -2.73 -25.52
N THR A 67 -19.47 -3.48 -26.57
CA THR A 67 -18.46 -4.02 -27.52
C THR A 67 -18.78 -3.73 -28.98
N ASN A 68 -19.90 -3.05 -29.23
CA ASN A 68 -20.36 -2.70 -30.57
C ASN A 68 -21.05 -1.34 -30.60
N ILE A 69 -21.14 -0.77 -31.80
CA ILE A 69 -22.03 0.35 -32.13
C ILE A 69 -22.96 -0.11 -33.23
N VAL A 70 -24.26 0.15 -33.06
CA VAL A 70 -25.28 -0.08 -34.09
C VAL A 70 -25.92 1.26 -34.44
N LEU A 71 -25.70 1.74 -35.67
CA LEU A 71 -26.29 2.97 -36.18
C LEU A 71 -27.76 2.76 -36.56
N ALA A 72 -28.60 3.75 -36.29
CA ALA A 72 -29.99 3.76 -36.73
C ALA A 72 -30.12 3.99 -38.24
N THR A 73 -29.19 4.75 -38.83
CA THR A 73 -29.09 4.97 -40.28
C THR A 73 -27.80 4.33 -40.80
N ALA A 74 -27.90 3.61 -41.91
CA ALA A 74 -26.75 2.95 -42.51
C ALA A 74 -25.71 3.97 -43.01
N ALA A 75 -24.44 3.69 -42.73
CA ALA A 75 -23.32 4.46 -43.25
C ALA A 75 -23.05 4.11 -44.72
N TYR A 76 -22.55 5.08 -45.48
CA TYR A 76 -22.14 4.88 -46.86
C TYR A 76 -20.72 4.33 -46.96
N LEU A 77 -20.37 3.82 -48.13
CA LEU A 77 -19.02 3.34 -48.42
C LEU A 77 -18.00 4.46 -48.16
N ASN A 78 -16.96 4.13 -47.39
CA ASN A 78 -15.88 5.04 -46.98
C ASN A 78 -16.25 6.10 -45.95
N ASP A 79 -17.46 6.08 -45.39
CA ASP A 79 -17.74 6.89 -44.21
C ASP A 79 -16.82 6.50 -43.05
N ILE A 80 -16.43 7.49 -42.25
CA ILE A 80 -15.53 7.27 -41.11
C ILE A 80 -16.34 7.36 -39.82
N LEU A 81 -16.37 6.26 -39.07
CA LEU A 81 -16.86 6.26 -37.70
C LEU A 81 -15.67 6.44 -36.74
N GLU A 82 -15.69 7.51 -35.97
CA GLU A 82 -14.71 7.77 -34.90
C GLU A 82 -15.40 7.68 -33.54
N ILE A 83 -14.78 6.96 -32.62
CA ILE A 83 -15.30 6.75 -31.27
C ILE A 83 -14.22 7.15 -30.28
N ILE A 84 -14.56 8.06 -29.37
CA ILE A 84 -13.71 8.49 -28.26
C ILE A 84 -14.33 7.95 -26.97
N GLU A 85 -13.68 6.95 -26.40
CA GLU A 85 -14.06 6.37 -25.12
C GLU A 85 -13.24 7.01 -23.99
N ILE A 86 -13.90 7.27 -22.87
CA ILE A 86 -13.28 7.80 -21.66
C ILE A 86 -13.37 6.73 -20.58
N THR A 87 -12.30 5.96 -20.40
CA THR A 87 -12.21 5.04 -19.27
C THR A 87 -11.85 5.82 -18.01
N LYS A 88 -12.67 5.68 -16.96
CA LYS A 88 -12.27 6.06 -15.60
C LYS A 88 -11.41 4.95 -15.01
N VAL A 89 -10.11 5.17 -14.86
CA VAL A 89 -9.26 4.29 -14.07
C VAL A 89 -9.25 4.77 -12.63
N THR A 90 -9.76 3.95 -11.73
CA THR A 90 -9.58 4.17 -10.29
C THR A 90 -8.35 3.38 -9.88
N VAL A 91 -7.26 4.07 -9.53
CA VAL A 91 -6.10 3.41 -8.93
C VAL A 91 -6.45 3.14 -7.47
N ALA A 92 -6.77 1.88 -7.16
CA ALA A 92 -6.97 1.45 -5.78
C ALA A 92 -5.62 1.49 -5.04
N ASP A 93 -5.51 2.43 -4.09
CA ASP A 93 -4.44 2.53 -3.10
C ASP A 93 -3.01 2.44 -3.65
N ALA A 94 -2.53 3.57 -4.19
CA ALA A 94 -1.15 3.70 -4.66
C ALA A 94 -0.12 3.94 -3.54
N GLY A 95 -0.43 3.71 -2.26
CA GLY A 95 0.61 3.87 -1.25
C GLY A 95 0.18 3.68 0.19
N GLY A 96 0.22 2.43 0.67
CA GLY A 96 0.77 2.01 1.97
C GLY A 96 0.42 2.83 3.22
N ALA A 97 -0.65 3.60 3.19
CA ALA A 97 -0.93 4.61 4.19
C ALA A 97 -1.65 3.98 5.37
N VAL A 98 -1.02 4.06 6.54
CA VAL A 98 -1.60 3.54 7.76
C VAL A 98 -2.76 4.44 8.18
N LYS A 99 -3.96 3.87 8.35
CA LYS A 99 -5.10 4.60 8.91
C LYS A 99 -4.72 5.10 10.31
N ARG A 100 -5.14 6.31 10.69
CA ARG A 100 -4.90 6.87 12.06
C ARG A 100 -5.46 5.99 13.19
N SER A 101 -6.37 5.06 12.90
CA SER A 101 -6.91 4.12 13.87
C SER A 101 -7.32 2.81 13.19
N GLY A 102 -7.08 1.67 13.86
CA GLY A 102 -7.58 0.35 13.47
C GLY A 102 -6.79 -0.36 12.37
N ASP A 103 -5.63 0.15 11.98
CA ASP A 103 -4.81 -0.50 10.95
C ASP A 103 -3.88 -1.57 11.53
N THR A 104 -3.55 -2.58 10.71
CA THR A 104 -2.60 -3.65 11.05
C THR A 104 -1.42 -3.59 10.07
N LEU A 105 -0.26 -3.18 10.57
CA LEU A 105 0.99 -3.22 9.80
C LEU A 105 1.54 -4.64 9.77
N THR A 106 1.51 -5.28 8.60
CA THR A 106 2.15 -6.59 8.38
C THR A 106 3.54 -6.39 7.77
N GLY A 107 4.61 -6.62 8.54
CA GLY A 107 5.99 -6.52 8.06
C GLY A 107 6.88 -5.61 8.91
N ASN A 108 8.10 -5.33 8.44
CA ASN A 108 9.07 -4.47 9.13
C ASN A 108 8.67 -2.99 8.99
N LEU A 109 8.56 -2.29 10.11
CA LEU A 109 8.48 -0.83 10.15
C LEU A 109 9.90 -0.25 10.34
N SER A 110 10.43 0.41 9.30
CA SER A 110 11.73 1.09 9.36
C SER A 110 11.54 2.60 9.42
N GLY A 111 12.10 3.23 10.46
CA GLY A 111 12.04 4.68 10.63
C GLY A 111 13.11 5.15 11.61
N PRO A 112 13.52 6.43 11.55
CA PRO A 112 14.60 6.96 12.40
C PRO A 112 14.26 6.89 13.89
N THR A 113 12.96 6.98 14.25
CA THR A 113 12.46 6.72 15.61
C THR A 113 11.06 6.12 15.56
N PHE A 114 10.77 5.19 16.48
CA PHE A 114 9.43 4.66 16.73
C PHE A 114 9.08 4.85 18.21
N ARG A 115 7.99 5.58 18.51
CA ARG A 115 7.59 5.94 19.88
C ARG A 115 6.11 5.59 20.13
N PRO A 116 5.78 4.33 20.49
CA PRO A 116 4.40 3.96 20.75
C PRO A 116 3.91 4.57 22.08
N SER A 117 2.74 5.20 22.10
CA SER A 117 2.19 5.84 23.32
C SER A 117 1.49 4.87 24.28
N ARG A 118 0.93 3.77 23.76
CA ARG A 118 0.34 2.66 24.53
C ARG A 118 0.55 1.37 23.76
N VAL A 119 1.23 0.40 24.36
CA VAL A 119 1.40 -0.96 23.82
C VAL A 119 0.76 -1.93 24.80
N THR A 120 -0.20 -2.73 24.33
CA THR A 120 -0.65 -3.90 25.08
C THR A 120 0.34 -5.03 24.83
N GLN A 121 1.00 -5.53 25.88
CA GLN A 121 1.95 -6.64 25.76
C GLN A 121 1.20 -7.88 25.24
N ALA A 122 1.66 -8.46 24.14
CA ALA A 122 1.07 -9.69 23.64
C ALA A 122 1.42 -10.84 24.59
N THR A 123 0.41 -11.63 24.93
CA THR A 123 0.49 -12.66 25.99
C THR A 123 1.40 -13.83 25.63
N ASN A 124 1.70 -14.04 24.34
CA ASN A 124 2.46 -15.20 23.85
C ASN A 124 3.67 -14.82 22.97
N ALA A 125 3.95 -13.53 22.80
CA ALA A 125 5.09 -13.03 22.02
C ALA A 125 5.26 -11.55 22.37
N ASP A 126 6.35 -11.18 23.04
CA ASP A 126 6.62 -9.79 23.36
C ASP A 126 6.45 -8.89 22.13
N ALA A 127 5.72 -7.78 22.30
CA ALA A 127 5.58 -6.75 21.27
C ALA A 127 6.94 -6.16 20.84
N VAL A 128 7.98 -6.38 21.65
CA VAL A 128 9.38 -6.07 21.37
C VAL A 128 10.23 -7.25 21.82
N LYS A 129 10.46 -8.23 20.95
CA LYS A 129 11.55 -9.20 21.18
C LYS A 129 12.87 -8.47 21.06
N ARG A 130 13.44 -8.03 22.18
CA ARG A 130 14.84 -7.61 22.19
C ARG A 130 15.67 -8.89 22.14
N SER A 131 16.22 -9.22 20.97
CA SER A 131 16.99 -10.45 20.72
C SER A 131 18.21 -10.65 21.65
N GLU A 132 18.57 -9.63 22.43
CA GLU A 132 19.77 -9.58 23.28
C GLU A 132 19.44 -9.24 24.74
N THR A 133 18.21 -9.51 25.19
CA THR A 133 17.85 -9.18 26.58
C THR A 133 18.18 -10.30 27.57
N PRO A 134 18.52 -9.94 28.82
CA PRO A 134 18.98 -10.87 29.86
C PRO A 134 17.85 -11.74 30.44
N TYR A 135 17.03 -12.39 29.61
CA TYR A 135 15.98 -13.29 30.09
C TYR A 135 15.73 -14.49 29.18
N LEU A 136 15.34 -15.62 29.78
CA LEU A 136 14.98 -16.87 29.11
C LEU A 136 13.51 -17.25 29.39
N GLY A 137 12.89 -17.89 28.38
CA GLY A 137 11.49 -18.34 28.40
C GLY A 137 10.48 -17.26 28.00
N SER A 138 9.34 -17.66 27.46
CA SER A 138 8.31 -16.74 26.93
C SER A 138 7.71 -15.80 27.97
N ASN A 139 7.79 -16.15 29.25
CA ASN A 139 7.32 -15.32 30.38
C ASN A 139 8.49 -14.62 31.09
N SER A 140 9.69 -14.59 30.52
CA SER A 140 10.90 -14.01 31.12
C SER A 140 11.19 -14.53 32.54
N ILE A 141 11.04 -15.84 32.75
CA ILE A 141 11.09 -16.47 34.09
C ILE A 141 12.49 -16.47 34.67
N ILE A 142 13.50 -16.68 33.84
CA ILE A 142 14.90 -16.72 34.26
C ILE A 142 15.56 -15.46 33.74
N ARG A 143 16.24 -14.70 34.60
CA ARG A 143 17.16 -13.63 34.17
C ARG A 143 18.58 -14.17 34.07
N THR A 144 19.37 -13.62 33.15
CA THR A 144 20.78 -13.97 32.96
C THR A 144 21.63 -12.72 33.03
N ASN A 145 22.93 -12.86 33.26
CA ASN A 145 23.91 -11.80 33.08
C ASN A 145 25.11 -12.35 32.32
N ALA A 146 25.93 -11.47 31.76
CA ALA A 146 27.24 -11.86 31.23
C ALA A 146 28.16 -12.28 32.38
N ASN A 147 29.18 -13.10 32.07
CA ASN A 147 30.23 -13.46 33.03
C ASN A 147 31.28 -12.34 33.19
N ASN A 148 31.33 -11.41 32.24
CA ASN A 148 32.29 -10.31 32.18
C ASN A 148 31.56 -8.97 32.09
N ILE A 149 32.01 -7.99 32.86
CA ILE A 149 31.57 -6.60 32.79
C ILE A 149 32.57 -5.85 31.90
N THR A 150 32.10 -5.47 30.71
CA THR A 150 32.87 -4.78 29.66
C THR A 150 32.50 -3.30 29.54
N GLU A 151 31.99 -2.72 30.61
CA GLU A 151 31.57 -1.32 30.66
C GLU A 151 31.70 -0.73 32.07
N ASN A 152 31.72 0.60 32.17
CA ASN A 152 31.70 1.26 33.48
C ASN A 152 30.27 1.27 34.05
N ILE A 153 30.10 0.72 35.23
CA ILE A 153 28.80 0.63 35.92
C ILE A 153 28.86 1.43 37.22
N THR A 154 27.81 2.19 37.51
CA THR A 154 27.61 2.82 38.82
C THR A 154 26.32 2.29 39.43
N ILE A 155 26.43 1.66 40.60
CA ILE A 155 25.30 1.32 41.45
C ILE A 155 25.16 2.45 42.45
N ASP A 156 24.18 3.32 42.20
CA ASP A 156 23.94 4.49 43.03
C ASP A 156 23.52 4.09 44.46
N SER A 157 23.73 5.00 45.42
CA SER A 157 23.27 4.86 46.80
C SER A 157 21.77 4.54 46.94
N SER A 158 20.94 4.92 45.96
CA SER A 158 19.50 4.65 45.97
C SER A 158 19.09 3.38 45.21
N THR A 159 20.03 2.58 44.69
CA THR A 159 19.72 1.39 43.90
C THR A 159 20.50 0.16 44.34
N ASN A 160 19.90 -1.00 44.11
CA ASN A 160 20.52 -2.30 44.38
C ASN A 160 20.75 -3.03 43.06
N GLY A 161 21.93 -3.62 42.91
CA GLY A 161 22.30 -4.51 41.82
C GLY A 161 22.24 -5.97 42.24
N MET A 162 21.91 -6.85 41.31
CA MET A 162 22.04 -8.30 41.47
C MET A 162 22.67 -8.91 40.22
N SER A 163 23.63 -9.81 40.42
CA SER A 163 24.24 -10.64 39.38
C SER A 163 24.25 -12.09 39.87
N ALA A 164 24.43 -13.04 38.95
CA ALA A 164 24.52 -14.45 39.25
C ALA A 164 25.82 -15.04 38.68
N GLY A 165 26.44 -15.94 39.45
CA GLY A 165 27.67 -16.65 39.08
C GLY A 165 28.96 -15.83 39.27
N PRO A 166 30.12 -16.40 38.88
CA PRO A 166 31.37 -15.65 38.88
C PRO A 166 31.28 -14.49 37.89
N ILE A 167 31.65 -13.30 38.35
CA ILE A 167 31.67 -12.08 37.55
C ILE A 167 33.09 -11.53 37.54
N GLU A 168 33.63 -11.32 36.34
CA GLU A 168 34.88 -10.63 36.11
C GLU A 168 34.62 -9.20 35.63
N ILE A 169 35.41 -8.25 36.09
CA ILE A 169 35.41 -6.89 35.56
C ILE A 169 36.60 -6.79 34.61
N ASP A 170 36.34 -6.55 33.33
CA ASP A 170 37.39 -6.51 32.32
C ASP A 170 38.34 -5.32 32.54
N SER A 171 39.59 -5.50 32.15
CA SER A 171 40.62 -4.46 32.27
C SER A 171 40.20 -3.17 31.56
N GLY A 172 40.31 -2.04 32.25
CA GLY A 172 39.89 -0.73 31.74
C GLY A 172 38.47 -0.32 32.12
N TYR A 173 37.71 -1.21 32.79
CA TYR A 173 36.37 -0.92 33.29
C TYR A 173 36.30 -0.93 34.82
N THR A 174 35.28 -0.25 35.36
CA THR A 174 35.07 -0.09 36.79
C THR A 174 33.60 -0.31 37.16
N VAL A 175 33.38 -0.98 38.28
CA VAL A 175 32.08 -1.03 38.94
C VAL A 175 32.18 -0.20 40.21
N THR A 176 31.55 0.98 40.21
CA THR A 176 31.45 1.83 41.40
C THR A 176 30.21 1.45 42.18
N VAL A 177 30.38 0.99 43.42
CA VAL A 177 29.29 0.53 44.28
C VAL A 177 29.10 1.52 45.43
N ASN A 178 28.07 2.37 45.32
CA ASN A 178 27.65 3.27 46.39
C ASN A 178 26.40 2.76 47.13
N GLY A 179 25.58 1.93 46.47
CA GLY A 179 24.46 1.18 47.05
C GLY A 179 24.87 -0.26 47.43
N GLU A 180 24.01 -1.24 47.12
CA GLU A 180 24.28 -2.66 47.37
C GLU A 180 24.42 -3.45 46.07
N TRP A 181 25.40 -4.36 46.01
CA TRP A 181 25.55 -5.31 44.91
C TRP A 181 25.64 -6.74 45.45
N SER A 182 24.64 -7.57 45.12
CA SER A 182 24.63 -8.99 45.48
C SER A 182 24.99 -9.84 44.27
N ILE A 183 25.93 -10.77 44.46
CA ILE A 183 26.28 -11.78 43.46
C ILE A 183 25.86 -13.14 44.02
N VAL A 184 24.95 -13.82 43.31
CA VAL A 184 24.26 -15.05 43.77
C VAL A 184 24.78 -16.29 43.08
#